data_AF-A0A2V8U8Z3-F1
#
_entry.id   AF-A0A2V8U8Z3-F1
#
_cell.length_a   1.000
_cell.length_b   1.000
_cell.length_c   1.000
_cell.angle_alpha   90.00
_cell.angle_beta   90.00
_cell.angle_gamma   90.00
#
_symmetry.space_group_name_H-M   'P 1'
#
loop_
_entity.id
_entity.type
_entity.pdbx_description
1 polymer ?
#
loop_
_entity_poly.entity_id
_entity_poly.type
_entity_poly.pdbx_seq_one_letter_code
_entity_poly.pdbx_strand_id
1 'polypeptide(L)'
;MTFKSDMAGEITVEWNKIRELRTQRRFAVVQKNVKLHRHEDTAQVPQGTIVMSGEKIEVTAGPAQTTSTIPIGNAAYLIDEATFQKAVLHRPGILEGWRGAVTAGASLVEATQTSQTFTGSGSFIRAVPTESWMDARNRTTVDFSASYGKLTQPNTPNLRTAIYHTGGERDEYFTPRFYAFGQV
;
A
#
# COMPACT_ATOMS: atom_id res chain seq x y z
N MET A 1 11.74 -11.31 7.53
CA MET A 1 11.46 -10.26 8.51
C MET A 1 11.60 -8.93 7.80
N THR A 2 10.65 -8.02 7.98
CA THR A 2 10.72 -6.71 7.35
C THR A 2 10.91 -5.64 8.42
N PHE A 3 12.04 -4.95 8.35
CA PHE A 3 12.35 -3.77 9.14
C PHE A 3 11.83 -2.55 8.40
N LYS A 4 10.99 -1.76 9.06
CA LYS A 4 10.52 -0.46 8.55
C LYS A 4 10.98 0.64 9.49
N SER A 5 11.77 1.56 8.95
CA SER A 5 12.17 2.78 9.64
C SER A 5 12.17 3.94 8.66
N ASP A 6 11.68 5.10 9.10
CA ASP A 6 11.67 6.33 8.30
C ASP A 6 13.06 6.70 7.76
N MET A 7 14.13 6.42 8.53
CA MET A 7 15.51 6.72 8.12
C MET A 7 16.16 5.67 7.21
N ALA A 8 15.80 4.39 7.36
CA ALA A 8 16.47 3.28 6.68
C ALA A 8 15.64 2.67 5.53
N GLY A 9 14.38 3.10 5.37
CA GLY A 9 13.44 2.51 4.44
C GLY A 9 12.95 1.12 4.89
N GLU A 10 12.59 0.30 3.90
CA GLU A 10 12.11 -1.07 4.11
C GLU A 10 13.24 -2.06 3.80
N ILE A 11 13.72 -2.76 4.83
CA ILE A 11 14.78 -3.76 4.70
C ILE A 11 14.19 -5.13 5.04
N THR A 12 14.15 -6.02 4.06
CA THR A 12 13.74 -7.41 4.27
C THR A 12 14.96 -8.28 4.50
N VAL A 13 15.05 -8.88 5.69
CA VAL A 13 16.13 -9.78 6.09
C VAL A 13 15.55 -11.11 6.55
N GLU A 14 16.21 -12.21 6.19
CA GLU A 14 15.88 -13.53 6.72
C GLU A 14 16.36 -13.65 8.16
N TRP A 15 15.49 -14.09 9.07
CA TRP A 15 15.81 -14.23 10.50
C TRP A 15 17.05 -15.08 10.74
N ASN A 16 17.23 -16.12 9.93
CA ASN A 16 18.31 -17.09 9.97
C ASN A 16 19.69 -16.44 9.78
N LYS A 17 19.75 -15.22 9.24
CA LYS A 17 20.98 -14.47 8.99
C LYS A 17 21.30 -13.46 10.09
N ILE A 18 20.42 -13.29 11.08
CA ILE A 18 20.57 -12.34 12.18
C ILE A 18 21.02 -13.12 13.43
N ARG A 19 22.23 -12.87 13.91
CA ARG A 19 22.76 -13.50 15.14
C ARG A 19 22.47 -12.70 16.40
N GLU A 20 22.52 -11.38 16.29
CA GLU A 20 22.23 -10.44 17.37
C GLU A 20 21.56 -9.21 16.76
N LEU A 21 20.56 -8.67 17.46
CA LEU A 21 19.93 -7.40 17.12
C LEU A 21 19.77 -6.60 18.40
N ARG A 22 20.31 -5.39 18.41
CA ARG A 22 20.14 -4.45 19.52
C ARG A 22 19.73 -3.10 18.96
N THR A 23 18.59 -2.58 19.43
CA THR A 23 18.12 -1.27 19.02
C THR A 23 18.29 -0.27 20.16
N GLN A 24 18.83 0.91 19.85
CA GLN A 24 18.82 2.04 20.79
C GLN A 24 17.50 2.80 20.74
N ARG A 25 16.82 2.76 19.60
CA ARG A 25 15.49 3.35 19.39
C ARG A 25 14.40 2.35 19.75
N ARG A 26 13.20 2.89 19.97
CA ARG A 26 12.00 2.10 20.29
C ARG A 26 11.33 1.62 19.01
N PHE A 27 10.94 0.36 19.02
CA PHE A 27 10.30 -0.33 17.90
C PHE A 27 9.05 -1.07 18.40
N ALA A 28 8.05 -1.15 17.53
CA ALA A 28 6.87 -1.98 17.65
C ALA A 28 7.12 -3.34 16.98
N VAL A 29 6.78 -4.44 17.67
CA VAL A 29 6.88 -5.79 17.10
C VAL A 29 5.50 -6.32 16.74
N VAL A 30 5.19 -6.37 15.44
CA VAL A 30 3.94 -6.95 14.95
C VAL A 30 4.15 -8.44 14.72
N GLN A 31 3.30 -9.25 15.36
CA GLN A 31 3.36 -10.71 15.25
C GLN A 31 2.57 -11.22 14.02
N LYS A 32 2.99 -12.34 13.43
CA LYS A 32 2.40 -12.94 12.20
C LYS A 32 0.91 -13.23 12.30
N ASN A 33 0.40 -13.48 13.51
CA ASN A 33 -0.99 -13.87 13.74
C ASN A 33 -1.87 -12.72 14.24
N VAL A 34 -1.30 -11.53 14.43
CA VAL A 34 -2.04 -10.36 14.92
C VAL A 34 -2.42 -9.50 13.71
N LYS A 35 -3.70 -9.53 13.36
CA LYS A 35 -4.27 -8.59 12.39
C LYS A 35 -4.70 -7.33 13.12
N LEU A 36 -4.07 -6.21 12.76
CA LEU A 36 -4.36 -4.91 13.36
C LEU A 36 -5.47 -4.24 12.55
N HIS A 37 -6.70 -4.31 13.06
CA HIS A 37 -7.87 -3.73 12.40
C HIS A 37 -8.19 -2.33 12.96
N ARG A 38 -8.10 -2.17 14.29
CA ARG A 38 -8.43 -0.95 15.02
C ARG A 38 -7.25 -0.40 15.81
N HIS A 39 -7.34 0.88 16.18
CA HIS A 39 -6.42 1.48 17.15
C HIS A 39 -6.40 0.70 18.46
N GLU A 40 -7.51 0.06 18.84
CA GLU A 40 -7.63 -0.76 20.04
C GLU A 40 -6.77 -2.04 19.98
N ASP A 41 -6.56 -2.62 18.80
CA ASP A 41 -5.69 -3.80 18.63
C ASP A 41 -4.20 -3.45 18.78
N THR A 42 -3.85 -2.17 18.63
CA THR A 42 -2.46 -1.69 18.73
C THR A 42 -1.94 -1.68 20.18
N ALA A 43 -2.83 -1.70 21.17
CA ALA A 43 -2.46 -1.86 22.58
C ALA A 43 -1.86 -3.25 22.86
N GLN A 44 -2.14 -4.24 22.01
CA GLN A 44 -1.56 -5.59 22.10
C GLN A 44 -0.18 -5.69 21.43
N VAL A 45 0.27 -4.61 20.77
CA VAL A 45 1.57 -4.56 20.11
C VAL A 45 2.62 -4.04 21.09
N PRO A 46 3.56 -4.87 21.54
CA PRO A 46 4.62 -4.42 22.44
C PRO A 46 5.54 -3.44 21.73
N GLN A 47 5.81 -2.32 22.39
CA GLN A 47 6.60 -1.19 21.89
C GLN A 47 7.73 -0.85 22.86
N GLY A 48 8.98 -0.94 22.41
CA GLY A 48 10.12 -0.80 23.31
C GLY A 48 11.47 -0.87 22.60
N THR A 49 12.54 -0.75 23.36
CA THR A 49 13.86 -1.11 22.84
C THR A 49 13.93 -2.63 22.69
N ILE A 50 14.65 -3.07 21.67
CA ILE A 50 14.64 -4.47 21.26
C ILE A 50 16.02 -5.04 21.41
N VAL A 51 16.08 -6.16 22.13
CA VAL A 51 17.25 -7.00 22.24
C VAL A 51 16.86 -8.38 21.76
N MET A 52 17.54 -8.87 20.74
CA MET A 52 17.44 -10.24 20.28
C MET A 52 18.72 -10.96 20.64
N SER A 53 18.56 -12.07 21.36
CA SER A 53 19.62 -13.03 21.64
C SER A 53 19.08 -14.43 21.38
N GLY A 54 19.72 -15.17 20.47
CA GLY A 54 19.24 -16.49 20.04
C GLY A 54 17.90 -16.42 19.31
N GLU A 55 16.94 -17.30 19.64
CA GLU A 55 15.64 -17.40 18.96
C GLU A 55 14.52 -16.52 19.55
N LYS A 56 14.86 -15.57 20.43
CA LYS A 56 13.89 -14.76 21.18
C LYS A 56 14.15 -13.27 20.99
N ILE A 57 13.06 -12.51 20.90
CA ILE A 57 13.05 -11.05 20.87
C ILE A 57 12.51 -10.59 22.22
N GLU A 58 13.31 -9.81 22.95
CA GLU A 58 12.89 -9.15 24.17
C GLU A 58 12.58 -7.68 23.85
N VAL A 59 11.35 -7.29 24.14
CA VAL A 59 10.89 -5.91 23.98
C VAL A 59 10.78 -5.29 25.37
N THR A 60 11.62 -4.30 25.64
CA THR A 60 11.60 -3.57 26.91
C THR A 60 10.82 -2.27 26.74
N ALA A 61 9.59 -2.24 27.24
CA ALA A 61 8.85 -0.98 27.37
C ALA A 61 9.51 -0.14 28.47
N GLY A 62 9.68 1.17 28.24
CA GLY A 62 10.32 2.11 29.18
C GLY A 62 9.61 2.16 30.55
N PRO A 63 10.07 3.05 31.44
CA PRO A 63 10.63 2.83 32.79
C PRO A 63 10.01 1.78 33.75
N ALA A 64 8.90 1.13 33.40
CA ALA A 64 8.24 0.07 34.18
C ALA A 64 8.78 -1.35 33.91
N GLN A 65 9.82 -1.52 33.07
CA GLN A 65 10.54 -2.79 32.83
C GLN A 65 9.66 -4.02 32.54
N THR A 66 8.48 -3.84 31.96
CA THR A 66 7.70 -4.97 31.45
C THR A 66 8.38 -5.48 30.18
N THR A 67 9.20 -6.53 30.33
CA THR A 67 9.84 -7.25 29.23
C THR A 67 8.84 -8.20 28.62
N SER A 68 8.49 -7.98 27.36
CA SER A 68 7.69 -8.93 26.57
C SER A 68 8.63 -9.76 25.72
N THR A 69 8.65 -11.07 25.95
CA THR A 69 9.44 -12.01 25.16
C THR A 69 8.59 -12.58 24.03
N ILE A 70 9.03 -12.38 22.79
CA ILE A 70 8.35 -12.84 21.58
C ILE A 70 9.28 -13.82 20.85
N PRO A 71 8.83 -15.05 20.54
CA PRO A 71 9.59 -15.95 19.69
C PRO A 71 9.80 -15.35 18.30
N ILE A 72 11.02 -15.45 17.75
CA ILE A 72 11.35 -14.93 16.42
C ILE A 72 10.42 -15.48 15.34
N GLY A 73 10.03 -16.76 15.46
CA GLY A 73 9.08 -17.41 14.55
C GLY A 73 7.74 -16.67 14.44
N ASN A 74 7.33 -15.96 15.50
CA ASN A 74 6.07 -15.23 15.57
C ASN A 74 6.21 -13.76 15.15
N ALA A 75 7.41 -13.20 15.02
CA ALA A 75 7.61 -11.81 14.60
C ALA A 75 7.54 -11.67 13.07
N ALA A 76 6.65 -10.79 12.59
CA ALA A 76 6.45 -10.49 11.17
C ALA A 76 7.11 -9.18 10.75
N TYR A 77 6.88 -8.12 11.53
CA TYR A 77 7.36 -6.76 11.23
C TYR A 77 7.99 -6.12 12.46
N LEU A 78 9.09 -5.41 12.22
CA LEU A 78 9.76 -4.53 13.17
C LEU A 78 9.62 -3.10 12.64
N ILE A 79 8.85 -2.29 13.34
CA ILE A 79 8.46 -0.95 12.87
C ILE A 79 8.93 0.06 13.89
N ASP A 80 9.62 1.12 13.46
CA ASP A 80 9.99 2.22 14.36
C ASP A 80 8.74 2.80 15.04
N GLU A 81 8.82 3.12 16.34
CA GLU A 81 7.67 3.59 17.12
C GLU A 81 7.00 4.82 16.50
N ALA A 82 7.76 5.79 15.98
CA ALA A 82 7.19 6.98 15.35
C ALA A 82 6.47 6.63 14.04
N THR A 83 7.02 5.67 13.28
CA THR A 83 6.39 5.17 12.05
C THR A 83 5.12 4.39 12.36
N PHE A 84 5.13 3.57 13.42
CA PHE A 84 3.96 2.83 13.89
C PHE A 84 2.86 3.77 14.38
N GLN A 85 3.21 4.73 15.24
CA GLN A 85 2.25 5.74 15.73
C GLN A 85 1.68 6.57 14.59
N LYS A 86 2.52 6.97 13.61
CA LYS A 86 2.04 7.67 12.42
C LYS A 86 1.07 6.80 11.63
N ALA A 87 1.40 5.54 11.34
CA ALA A 87 0.49 4.65 10.59
C ALA A 87 -0.86 4.42 11.31
N VAL A 88 -0.85 4.40 12.64
CA VAL A 88 -2.03 4.13 13.47
C VAL A 88 -2.89 5.38 13.71
N LEU A 89 -2.27 6.52 13.97
CA LEU A 89 -2.93 7.78 14.34
C LEU A 89 -3.21 8.68 13.15
N HIS A 90 -2.39 8.61 12.11
CA HIS A 90 -2.52 9.50 10.96
C HIS A 90 -3.64 9.04 10.04
N ARG A 91 -4.52 9.97 9.70
CA ARG A 91 -5.52 9.78 8.64
C ARG A 91 -5.00 10.46 7.38
N PRO A 92 -4.47 9.71 6.41
CA PRO A 92 -3.96 10.31 5.18
C PRO A 92 -5.07 11.10 4.47
N GLY A 93 -4.70 12.24 3.91
CA GLY A 93 -5.59 13.09 3.13
C GLY A 93 -6.08 12.43 1.84
N ILE A 94 -7.11 12.98 1.20
CA ILE A 94 -7.67 12.40 -0.04
C ILE A 94 -6.67 12.39 -1.21
N LEU A 95 -5.66 13.27 -1.20
CA LEU A 95 -4.63 13.35 -2.23
C LEU A 95 -3.40 12.48 -1.92
N GLU A 96 -3.37 11.80 -0.77
CA GLU A 96 -2.24 11.01 -0.31
C GLU A 96 -2.50 9.50 -0.46
N GLY A 97 -1.44 8.72 -0.65
CA GLY A 97 -1.52 7.25 -0.66
C GLY A 97 -2.06 6.64 -1.95
N TRP A 98 -2.18 7.43 -3.02
CA TRP A 98 -2.51 6.92 -4.34
C TRP A 98 -1.32 6.18 -4.95
N ARG A 99 -1.61 5.00 -5.50
CA ARG A 99 -0.68 4.20 -6.28
C ARG A 99 -1.37 3.80 -7.57
N GLY A 100 -0.65 3.81 -8.68
CA GLY A 100 -1.28 3.55 -9.95
C GLY A 100 -0.29 3.51 -11.09
N ALA A 101 -0.82 3.32 -12.28
CA ALA A 101 -0.08 3.37 -13.52
C ALA A 101 -0.82 4.27 -14.52
N VAL A 102 -0.04 4.90 -15.37
CA VAL A 102 -0.52 5.63 -16.54
C VAL A 102 0.08 4.94 -17.76
N THR A 103 -0.74 4.74 -18.78
CA THR A 103 -0.33 4.15 -20.05
C THR A 103 -0.76 5.06 -21.18
N ALA A 104 0.10 5.23 -22.17
CA ALA A 104 -0.20 5.97 -23.39
C ALA A 104 0.28 5.15 -24.58
N GLY A 105 -0.41 5.29 -25.72
CA GLY A 105 -0.13 4.57 -26.93
C GLY A 105 -0.50 5.40 -28.15
N ALA A 106 0.22 5.17 -29.24
CA ALA A 106 -0.10 5.75 -30.54
C ALA A 106 0.15 4.69 -31.62
N SER A 107 -0.69 4.68 -32.66
CA SER A 107 -0.50 3.84 -33.83
C SER A 107 -0.82 4.61 -35.09
N LEU A 108 0.01 4.41 -36.12
CA LEU A 108 -0.17 4.94 -37.46
C LEU A 108 -0.14 3.79 -38.44
N VAL A 109 -1.15 3.72 -39.31
CA VAL A 109 -1.18 2.79 -40.45
C VAL A 109 -1.38 3.61 -41.70
N GLU A 110 -0.42 3.52 -42.62
CA GLU A 110 -0.46 4.20 -43.92
C GLU A 110 -0.53 3.15 -45.03
N ALA A 111 -1.66 3.14 -45.74
CA ALA A 111 -1.90 2.30 -46.90
C ALA A 111 -2.77 3.09 -47.90
N THR A 112 -3.74 2.43 -48.56
CA THR A 112 -4.81 3.10 -49.32
C THR A 112 -5.69 4.01 -48.43
N GLN A 113 -5.64 3.80 -47.11
CA GLN A 113 -6.24 4.65 -46.09
C GLN A 113 -5.17 4.99 -45.03
N THR A 114 -5.30 6.16 -44.41
CA THR A 114 -4.46 6.59 -43.27
C THR A 114 -5.27 6.47 -41.99
N SER A 115 -4.84 5.59 -41.09
CA SER A 115 -5.44 5.42 -39.76
C SER A 115 -4.48 5.88 -38.67
N GLN A 116 -4.94 6.80 -37.84
CA GLN A 116 -4.21 7.34 -36.69
C GLN A 116 -5.00 7.08 -35.42
N THR A 117 -4.38 6.42 -34.44
CA THR A 117 -5.01 6.17 -33.14
C THR A 117 -4.08 6.65 -32.03
N PHE A 118 -4.65 7.35 -31.04
CA PHE A 118 -3.98 7.76 -29.82
C PHE A 118 -4.81 7.26 -28.64
N THR A 119 -4.16 6.58 -27.71
CA THR A 119 -4.81 6.03 -26.51
C THR A 119 -4.08 6.50 -25.27
N GLY A 120 -4.84 6.79 -24.21
CA GLY A 120 -4.30 7.07 -22.89
C GLY A 120 -5.19 6.45 -21.83
N SER A 121 -4.61 5.90 -20.78
CA SER A 121 -5.37 5.36 -19.65
C SER A 121 -4.61 5.56 -18.35
N GLY A 122 -5.36 5.68 -17.27
CA GLY A 122 -4.82 5.72 -15.92
C GLY A 122 -5.66 4.85 -15.01
N SER A 123 -5.00 4.19 -14.06
CA SER A 123 -5.67 3.42 -13.01
C SER A 123 -4.96 3.67 -11.70
N PHE A 124 -5.71 4.18 -10.73
CA PHE A 124 -5.20 4.60 -9.43
C PHE A 124 -6.01 3.93 -8.32
N ILE A 125 -5.31 3.48 -7.29
CA ILE A 125 -5.87 2.83 -6.12
C ILE A 125 -5.30 3.50 -4.88
N ARG A 126 -6.17 3.78 -3.92
CA ARG A 126 -5.83 4.28 -2.60
C ARG A 126 -6.44 3.38 -1.55
N ALA A 127 -5.59 2.58 -0.90
CA ALA A 127 -5.99 1.78 0.26
C ALA A 127 -5.56 2.50 1.54
N VAL A 128 -6.46 2.66 2.50
CA VAL A 128 -6.19 3.26 3.80
C VAL A 128 -6.50 2.25 4.91
N PRO A 129 -5.53 1.96 5.80
CA PRO A 129 -4.15 2.46 5.80
C PRO A 129 -3.32 1.99 4.59
N THR A 130 -2.28 2.75 4.22
CA THR A 130 -1.37 2.38 3.10
C THR A 130 -0.39 1.27 3.46
N GLU A 131 -0.32 0.93 4.74
CA GLU A 131 0.61 -0.06 5.27
C GLU A 131 0.08 -1.49 5.10
N SER A 132 0.90 -2.36 4.51
CA SER A 132 0.55 -3.75 4.19
C SER A 132 0.31 -4.67 5.39
N TRP A 133 0.75 -4.27 6.59
CA TRP A 133 0.58 -5.01 7.84
C TRP A 133 -0.71 -4.62 8.58
N MET A 134 -1.46 -3.63 8.07
CA MET A 134 -2.80 -3.28 8.55
C MET A 134 -3.84 -3.68 7.52
N ASP A 135 -5.00 -4.13 7.98
CA ASP A 135 -6.11 -4.35 7.08
C ASP A 135 -6.70 -3.01 6.62
N ALA A 136 -6.87 -2.87 5.30
CA ALA A 136 -7.44 -1.67 4.72
C ALA A 136 -8.90 -1.49 5.17
N ARG A 137 -9.23 -0.32 5.70
CA ARG A 137 -10.60 0.08 6.08
C ARG A 137 -11.36 0.72 4.94
N ASN A 138 -10.64 1.38 4.03
CA ASN A 138 -11.22 2.02 2.88
C ASN A 138 -10.30 1.79 1.68
N ARG A 139 -10.91 1.45 0.54
CA ARG A 139 -10.22 1.38 -0.75
C ARG A 139 -10.98 2.26 -1.73
N THR A 140 -10.29 3.22 -2.31
CA THR A 140 -10.83 4.05 -3.39
C THR A 140 -10.07 3.73 -4.68
N THR A 141 -10.78 3.49 -5.77
CA THR A 141 -10.20 3.31 -7.09
C THR A 141 -10.73 4.39 -8.03
N VAL A 142 -9.86 4.86 -8.90
CA VAL A 142 -10.20 5.80 -9.97
C VAL A 142 -9.51 5.33 -11.23
N ASP A 143 -10.27 5.17 -12.30
CA ASP A 143 -9.76 4.86 -13.61
C ASP A 143 -10.28 5.84 -14.66
N PHE A 144 -9.46 6.02 -15.68
CA PHE A 144 -9.85 6.73 -16.89
C PHE A 144 -9.21 6.07 -18.10
N SER A 145 -9.90 6.14 -19.24
CA SER A 145 -9.32 5.86 -20.54
C SER A 145 -9.86 6.81 -21.59
N ALA A 146 -9.02 7.16 -22.54
CA ALA A 146 -9.34 7.97 -23.69
C ALA A 146 -8.75 7.30 -24.93
N SER A 147 -9.53 7.20 -25.99
CA SER A 147 -9.08 6.72 -27.29
C SER A 147 -9.58 7.66 -28.37
N TYR A 148 -8.65 8.23 -29.14
CA TYR A 148 -8.93 9.07 -30.28
C TYR A 148 -8.45 8.38 -31.55
N GLY A 149 -9.34 8.21 -32.52
CA GLY A 149 -9.07 7.65 -33.82
C GLY A 149 -9.41 8.63 -34.93
N LYS A 150 -8.58 8.68 -35.98
CA LYS A 150 -8.86 9.39 -37.23
C LYS A 150 -8.57 8.48 -38.41
N LEU A 151 -9.54 8.30 -39.29
CA LEU A 151 -9.41 7.59 -40.56
C LEU A 151 -9.58 8.57 -41.72
N THR A 152 -8.62 8.58 -42.62
CA THR A 152 -8.62 9.39 -43.84
C THR A 152 -8.52 8.47 -45.05
N GLN A 153 -9.40 8.65 -46.03
CA GLN A 153 -9.41 7.86 -47.27
C GLN A 153 -9.70 8.78 -48.47
N PRO A 154 -9.11 8.53 -49.65
CA PRO A 154 -9.38 9.30 -50.85
C PRO A 154 -10.87 9.33 -51.22
N ASN A 155 -11.36 10.50 -51.62
CA ASN A 155 -12.74 10.74 -52.08
C ASN A 155 -13.85 10.41 -51.06
N THR A 156 -13.50 10.29 -49.77
CA THR A 156 -14.45 10.05 -48.69
C THR A 156 -14.21 11.02 -47.53
N PRO A 157 -15.25 11.42 -46.78
CA PRO A 157 -15.08 12.23 -45.59
C PRO A 157 -14.20 11.56 -44.53
N ASN A 158 -13.47 12.38 -43.76
CA ASN A 158 -12.69 11.90 -42.64
C ASN A 158 -13.60 11.39 -41.52
N LEU A 159 -13.35 10.18 -41.04
CA LEU A 159 -14.01 9.64 -39.86
C LEU A 159 -13.15 9.94 -38.63
N ARG A 160 -13.78 10.44 -37.56
CA ARG A 160 -13.13 10.68 -36.28
C ARG A 160 -13.93 10.01 -35.18
N THR A 161 -13.23 9.34 -34.29
CA THR A 161 -13.81 8.67 -33.12
C THR A 161 -13.09 9.18 -31.88
N ALA A 162 -13.86 9.54 -30.85
CA ALA A 162 -13.33 9.88 -29.55
C ALA A 162 -14.15 9.13 -28.51
N ILE A 163 -13.50 8.25 -27.76
CA ILE A 163 -14.11 7.43 -26.72
C ILE A 163 -13.45 7.81 -25.41
N TYR A 164 -14.26 8.08 -24.40
CA TYR A 164 -13.82 8.40 -23.05
C TYR A 164 -14.55 7.49 -22.07
N HIS A 165 -13.80 6.88 -21.16
CA HIS A 165 -14.32 6.17 -20.01
C HIS A 165 -13.69 6.72 -18.74
N THR A 166 -14.49 6.78 -17.69
CA THR A 166 -14.02 7.07 -16.34
C THR A 166 -14.84 6.24 -15.37
N GLY A 167 -14.20 5.78 -14.32
CA GLY A 167 -14.83 5.04 -13.23
C GLY A 167 -14.26 5.51 -11.91
N GLY A 168 -15.14 5.56 -10.91
CA GLY A 168 -14.75 5.72 -9.51
C GLY A 168 -15.48 4.72 -8.64
N GLU A 169 -14.74 4.01 -7.79
CA GLU A 169 -15.31 3.10 -6.79
C GLU A 169 -14.72 3.42 -5.42
N ARG A 170 -15.57 3.34 -4.39
CA ARG A 170 -15.13 3.43 -3.01
C ARG A 170 -15.74 2.31 -2.19
N ASP A 171 -14.86 1.50 -1.61
CA ASP A 171 -15.20 0.42 -0.69
C ASP A 171 -14.93 0.87 0.74
N GLU A 172 -15.92 0.70 1.61
CA GLU A 172 -15.77 0.88 3.05
C GLU A 172 -15.99 -0.44 3.77
N TYR A 173 -14.96 -0.89 4.48
CA TYR A 173 -14.91 -2.19 5.15
C TYR A 173 -15.30 -2.01 6.62
N PHE A 174 -16.49 -2.47 7.00
CA PHE A 174 -16.95 -2.47 8.40
C PHE A 174 -16.35 -3.65 9.18
N THR A 175 -16.19 -4.79 8.51
CA THR A 175 -15.44 -5.98 8.98
C THR A 175 -14.73 -6.63 7.78
N PRO A 176 -13.78 -7.56 7.97
CA PRO A 176 -13.16 -8.28 6.84
C PRO A 176 -14.15 -9.05 5.95
N ARG A 177 -15.37 -9.29 6.43
CA ARG A 177 -16.41 -10.06 5.72
C ARG A 177 -17.60 -9.20 5.31
N PHE A 178 -17.64 -7.93 5.69
CA PHE A 178 -18.77 -7.04 5.43
C PHE A 178 -18.27 -5.66 4.98
N TYR A 179 -18.57 -5.31 3.73
CA TYR A 179 -18.19 -4.07 3.10
C TYR A 179 -19.38 -3.46 2.37
N ALA A 180 -19.38 -2.14 2.20
CA ALA A 180 -20.29 -1.42 1.32
C ALA A 180 -19.48 -0.77 0.20
N PHE A 181 -20.06 -0.73 -1.01
CA PHE A 181 -19.46 -0.09 -2.17
C PHE A 181 -20.36 1.05 -2.67
N GLY A 182 -19.74 2.08 -3.22
CA GLY A 182 -20.41 3.13 -3.98
C GLY A 182 -19.70 3.33 -5.31
N GLN A 183 -20.46 3.39 -6.40
CA GLN A 183 -19.96 3.58 -7.76
C GLN A 183 -20.56 4.87 -8.34
N VAL A 184 -19.75 5.64 -9.07
CA VAL A 184 -20.18 6.84 -9.82
C VAL A 184 -19.60 6.81 -11.22
#